data_AF-A0A1J8NKG5-F1
#
_entry.id   AF-A0A1J8NKG5-F1
#
_cell.length_a   1.000
_cell.length_b   1.000
_cell.length_c   1.000
_cell.angle_alpha   90.00
_cell.angle_beta   90.00
_cell.angle_gamma   90.00
#
_symmetry.space_group_name_H-M   'P 1'
#
loop_
_entity.id
_entity.type
_entity.pdbx_description
1 polymer ?
#
loop_
_entity_poly.entity_id
_entity_poly.type
_entity_poly.pdbx_seq_one_letter_code
_entity_poly.pdbx_strand_id
1 'polypeptide(L)'
;MTKRRRNKIYRYIAIKHFYSLSTYLIPLFALALLVFGSYGAVGGLYLAPADYQQGDAFRIIYVHVPSAFLSLFIYFIMAIFAGISLIFRIKLAELIVSGSVFLGAWFTFLALFTGSVWAKPMWGVWWVWDARLTSELILLFLYLGVIALRSAMPERHMAAQNTAILLILGLANLPIIHYSVYWWNTLHQGATIHFLSPSLIERSMLYPLLAMIVAFISFYLIVLLLNIRCEILEQSIKIHEVNNLRLI
;
A
#
# COMPACT_ATOMS: atom_id res chain seq x y z
N MET A 1 -11.32 -10.13 38.57
CA MET A 1 -10.12 -10.01 37.69
C MET A 1 -9.96 -8.55 37.28
N THR A 2 -8.81 -7.89 37.52
CA THR A 2 -8.66 -6.45 37.24
C THR A 2 -8.68 -6.15 35.73
N LYS A 3 -9.28 -5.02 35.31
CA LYS A 3 -9.38 -4.55 33.90
C LYS A 3 -8.02 -4.61 33.17
N ARG A 4 -6.92 -4.37 33.90
CA ARG A 4 -5.53 -4.41 33.43
C ARG A 4 -5.03 -5.83 33.07
N ARG A 5 -5.40 -6.86 33.85
CA ARG A 5 -5.07 -8.28 33.53
C ARG A 5 -5.89 -8.78 32.33
N ARG A 6 -7.16 -8.39 32.24
CA ARG A 6 -8.06 -8.76 31.14
C ARG A 6 -7.56 -8.22 29.79
N ASN A 7 -7.10 -6.96 29.73
CA ASN A 7 -6.54 -6.38 28.49
C ASN A 7 -5.23 -7.05 28.03
N LYS A 8 -4.40 -7.55 28.95
CA LYS A 8 -3.19 -8.30 28.59
C LYS A 8 -3.52 -9.63 27.92
N ILE A 9 -4.54 -10.34 28.41
CA ILE A 9 -4.98 -11.63 27.86
C ILE A 9 -5.53 -11.47 26.44
N TYR A 10 -6.44 -10.50 26.22
CA TYR A 10 -6.99 -10.26 24.88
C TYR A 10 -5.91 -9.88 23.85
N ARG A 11 -4.92 -9.08 24.26
CA ARG A 11 -3.80 -8.70 23.39
C ARG A 11 -2.94 -9.91 23.00
N TYR A 12 -2.68 -10.80 23.95
CA TYR A 12 -1.91 -12.02 23.68
C TYR A 12 -2.66 -12.98 22.76
N ILE A 13 -3.97 -13.15 23.01
CA ILE A 13 -4.86 -13.97 22.18
C ILE A 13 -4.91 -13.44 20.74
N ALA A 14 -5.08 -12.13 20.55
CA ALA A 14 -5.13 -11.52 19.22
C ALA A 14 -3.83 -11.71 18.42
N ILE A 15 -2.66 -11.54 19.05
CA ILE A 15 -1.36 -11.74 18.40
C ILE A 15 -1.15 -13.21 18.05
N LYS A 16 -1.49 -14.15 18.94
CA LYS A 16 -1.41 -15.59 18.67
C LYS A 16 -2.33 -16.01 17.52
N HIS A 17 -3.57 -15.51 17.50
CA HIS A 17 -4.49 -15.77 16.39
C HIS A 17 -3.99 -15.19 15.07
N PHE A 18 -3.48 -13.95 15.07
CA PHE A 18 -2.87 -13.36 13.88
C PHE A 18 -1.69 -14.20 13.37
N TYR A 19 -0.80 -14.65 14.26
CA TYR A 19 0.34 -15.47 13.87
C TYR A 19 -0.09 -16.83 13.29
N SER A 20 -1.13 -17.46 13.86
CA SER A 20 -1.70 -18.69 13.29
C SER A 20 -2.32 -18.42 11.91
N LEU A 21 -3.21 -17.42 11.82
CA LEU A 21 -3.92 -17.07 10.59
C LEU A 21 -2.95 -16.71 9.45
N SER A 22 -1.93 -15.91 9.73
CA SER A 22 -0.93 -15.52 8.73
C SER A 22 -0.16 -16.70 8.15
N THR A 23 0.03 -17.79 8.89
CA THR A 23 0.66 -19.03 8.38
C THR A 23 -0.16 -19.65 7.24
N TYR A 24 -1.49 -19.51 7.26
CA TYR A 24 -2.37 -20.02 6.21
C TYR A 24 -2.60 -18.99 5.10
N LEU A 25 -2.63 -17.70 5.43
CA LEU A 25 -2.87 -16.64 4.44
C LEU A 25 -1.67 -16.39 3.53
N ILE A 26 -0.44 -16.47 4.04
CA ILE A 26 0.77 -16.25 3.23
C ILE A 26 0.85 -17.19 2.02
N PRO A 27 0.73 -18.53 2.15
CA PRO A 27 0.79 -19.42 0.99
C PRO A 27 -0.39 -19.21 0.03
N LEU A 28 -1.57 -18.84 0.53
CA LEU A 28 -2.72 -18.49 -0.31
C LEU A 28 -2.44 -17.25 -1.16
N PHE A 29 -1.92 -16.18 -0.56
CA PHE A 29 -1.54 -14.98 -1.31
C PHE A 29 -0.33 -15.24 -2.22
N ALA A 30 0.59 -16.12 -1.85
CA ALA A 30 1.71 -16.51 -2.71
C ALA A 30 1.21 -17.25 -3.95
N LEU A 31 0.24 -18.15 -3.80
CA LEU A 31 -0.42 -18.81 -4.93
C LEU A 31 -1.18 -17.81 -5.80
N ALA A 32 -1.94 -16.90 -5.19
CA ALA A 32 -2.63 -15.85 -5.92
C ALA A 32 -1.65 -14.95 -6.70
N LEU A 33 -0.55 -14.52 -6.07
CA LEU A 33 0.52 -13.77 -6.71
C LEU A 33 1.10 -14.52 -7.90
N LEU A 34 1.39 -15.81 -7.75
CA LEU A 34 1.95 -16.62 -8.83
C LEU A 34 0.97 -16.78 -10.00
N VAL A 35 -0.29 -17.13 -9.71
CA VAL A 35 -1.31 -17.37 -10.74
C VAL A 35 -1.70 -16.06 -11.45
N PHE A 36 -2.14 -15.06 -10.70
CA PHE A 36 -2.60 -13.80 -11.28
C PHE A 36 -1.44 -12.96 -11.81
N GLY A 37 -0.26 -13.02 -11.19
CA GLY A 37 0.94 -12.34 -11.67
C GLY A 37 1.42 -12.93 -12.99
N SER A 38 1.48 -14.26 -13.13
CA SER A 38 1.87 -14.90 -14.39
C SER A 38 0.85 -14.64 -15.50
N TYR A 39 -0.44 -14.82 -15.20
CA TYR A 39 -1.50 -14.54 -16.16
C TYR A 39 -1.55 -13.06 -16.57
N GLY A 40 -1.46 -12.14 -15.60
CA GLY A 40 -1.48 -10.70 -15.85
C GLY A 40 -0.25 -10.22 -16.63
N ALA A 41 0.94 -10.72 -16.30
CA ALA A 41 2.17 -10.36 -16.99
C ALA A 41 2.20 -10.89 -18.42
N VAL A 42 1.92 -12.18 -18.64
CA VAL A 42 1.89 -12.75 -20.00
C VAL A 42 0.71 -12.18 -20.80
N GLY A 43 -0.46 -12.11 -20.19
CA GLY A 43 -1.68 -11.57 -20.78
C GLY A 43 -1.52 -10.11 -21.20
N GLY A 44 -0.93 -9.27 -20.36
CA GLY A 44 -0.81 -7.84 -20.61
C GLY A 44 0.43 -7.44 -21.40
N LEU A 45 1.61 -7.94 -21.02
CA LEU A 45 2.87 -7.52 -21.63
C LEU A 45 3.15 -8.20 -22.97
N TYR A 46 2.52 -9.35 -23.25
CA TYR A 46 2.76 -10.11 -24.47
C TYR A 46 1.51 -10.32 -25.32
N LEU A 47 0.41 -10.81 -24.73
CA LEU A 47 -0.77 -11.24 -25.50
C LEU A 47 -1.74 -10.10 -25.86
N ALA A 48 -1.84 -9.08 -25.01
CA ALA A 48 -2.78 -7.98 -25.24
C ALA A 48 -2.46 -7.29 -26.59
N PRO A 49 -3.48 -6.92 -27.38
CA PRO A 49 -3.25 -6.17 -28.61
C PRO A 49 -2.63 -4.80 -28.29
N ALA A 50 -1.94 -4.21 -29.26
CA ALA A 50 -1.44 -2.84 -29.11
C ALA A 50 -2.63 -1.86 -29.01
N ASP A 51 -2.48 -0.82 -28.19
CA ASP A 51 -3.50 0.23 -28.12
C ASP A 51 -3.54 1.03 -29.43
N TYR A 52 -4.74 1.43 -29.86
CA TYR A 52 -4.95 2.12 -31.13
C TYR A 52 -4.22 3.47 -31.21
N GLN A 53 -4.09 4.20 -30.09
CA GLN A 53 -3.40 5.49 -30.05
C GLN A 53 -1.97 5.37 -29.53
N GLN A 54 -1.75 4.52 -28.53
CA GLN A 54 -0.49 4.46 -27.78
C GLN A 54 0.46 3.36 -28.27
N GLY A 55 0.02 2.49 -29.18
CA GLY A 55 0.81 1.34 -29.63
C GLY A 55 1.19 0.45 -28.45
N ASP A 56 2.36 -0.20 -28.49
CA ASP A 56 2.85 -1.05 -27.40
C ASP A 56 3.26 -0.28 -26.13
N ALA A 57 3.42 1.05 -26.20
CA ALA A 57 3.80 1.85 -25.03
C ALA A 57 2.74 1.79 -23.92
N PHE A 58 1.47 1.51 -24.26
CA PHE A 58 0.39 1.34 -23.29
C PHE A 58 0.67 0.21 -22.28
N ARG A 59 1.45 -0.81 -22.64
CA ARG A 59 1.65 -2.01 -21.81
C ARG A 59 2.26 -1.69 -20.45
N ILE A 60 2.90 -0.53 -20.29
CA ILE A 60 3.37 -0.06 -18.99
C ILE A 60 2.25 0.07 -17.94
N ILE A 61 0.98 0.22 -18.36
CA ILE A 61 -0.18 0.27 -17.45
C ILE A 61 -0.29 -0.96 -16.56
N TYR A 62 0.17 -2.13 -17.02
CA TYR A 62 0.13 -3.38 -16.26
C TYR A 62 1.03 -3.36 -15.03
N VAL A 63 1.96 -2.39 -14.95
CA VAL A 63 2.78 -2.10 -13.76
C VAL A 63 2.35 -0.78 -13.14
N HIS A 64 2.20 0.28 -13.94
CA HIS A 64 1.91 1.63 -13.48
C HIS A 64 0.58 1.72 -12.72
N VAL A 65 -0.51 1.18 -13.29
CA VAL A 65 -1.86 1.31 -12.69
C VAL A 65 -1.97 0.55 -11.37
N PRO A 66 -1.51 -0.72 -11.24
CA PRO A 66 -1.43 -1.38 -9.94
C PRO A 66 -0.55 -0.61 -8.93
N SER A 67 0.59 -0.05 -9.34
CA SER A 67 1.43 0.77 -8.46
C SER A 67 0.70 2.01 -7.95
N ALA A 68 0.06 2.78 -8.84
CA ALA A 68 -0.70 3.97 -8.48
C ALA A 68 -1.94 3.64 -7.63
N PHE A 69 -2.59 2.50 -7.86
CA PHE A 69 -3.68 2.06 -7.00
C PHE A 69 -3.18 1.70 -5.59
N LEU A 70 -2.08 0.95 -5.48
CA LEU A 70 -1.51 0.55 -4.20
C LEU A 70 -0.95 1.75 -3.41
N SER A 71 -0.40 2.78 -4.04
CA SER A 71 0.07 3.98 -3.34
C SER A 71 -1.06 4.66 -2.56
N LEU A 72 -2.21 4.90 -3.18
CA LEU A 72 -3.38 5.46 -2.50
C LEU A 72 -4.00 4.47 -1.51
N PHE A 73 -4.18 3.22 -1.92
CA PHE A 73 -4.83 2.19 -1.10
C PHE A 73 -4.08 1.94 0.22
N ILE A 74 -2.76 1.81 0.16
CA ILE A 74 -1.95 1.59 1.37
C ILE A 74 -2.05 2.81 2.29
N TYR A 75 -2.04 4.04 1.76
CA TYR A 75 -2.12 5.24 2.58
C TYR A 75 -3.46 5.31 3.31
N PHE A 76 -4.56 5.00 2.61
CA PHE A 76 -5.89 4.90 3.17
C PHE A 76 -5.97 3.86 4.30
N ILE A 77 -5.45 2.65 4.06
CA ILE A 77 -5.38 1.58 5.06
C ILE A 77 -4.59 2.04 6.28
N MET A 78 -3.42 2.65 6.08
CA MET A 78 -2.60 3.17 7.16
C MET A 78 -3.34 4.22 7.99
N ALA A 79 -4.04 5.16 7.36
CA ALA A 79 -4.80 6.18 8.08
C ALA A 79 -5.93 5.58 8.93
N ILE A 80 -6.67 4.61 8.40
CA ILE A 80 -7.69 3.87 9.16
C ILE A 80 -7.06 3.18 10.38
N PHE A 81 -6.00 2.39 10.17
CA PHE A 81 -5.38 1.66 11.28
C PHE A 81 -4.66 2.57 12.26
N ALA A 82 -4.15 3.72 11.83
CA ALA A 82 -3.59 4.72 12.73
C ALA A 82 -4.69 5.35 13.60
N GLY A 83 -5.87 5.65 13.04
CA GLY A 83 -7.04 6.09 13.80
C GLY A 83 -7.53 5.04 14.79
N ILE A 84 -7.63 3.77 14.38
CA ILE A 84 -7.98 2.64 15.25
C ILE A 84 -6.96 2.52 16.40
N SER A 85 -5.67 2.63 16.10
CA SER A 85 -4.63 2.61 17.12
C SER A 85 -4.76 3.78 18.10
N LEU A 86 -5.00 4.99 17.59
CA LEU A 86 -5.13 6.20 18.41
C LEU A 86 -6.28 6.10 19.41
N ILE A 87 -7.45 5.63 18.96
CA ILE A 87 -8.68 5.54 19.77
C ILE A 87 -8.65 4.30 20.68
N PHE A 88 -8.41 3.13 20.12
CA PHE A 88 -8.60 1.84 20.82
C PHE A 88 -7.30 1.26 21.40
N ARG A 89 -6.14 1.87 21.11
CA ARG A 89 -4.82 1.43 21.59
C ARG A 89 -4.53 -0.04 21.21
N ILE A 90 -4.95 -0.44 20.01
CA ILE A 90 -4.78 -1.80 19.48
C ILE A 90 -3.38 -1.94 18.86
N LYS A 91 -2.51 -2.74 19.49
CA LYS A 91 -1.13 -2.99 19.02
C LYS A 91 -1.07 -3.47 17.57
N LEU A 92 -1.98 -4.36 17.17
CA LEU A 92 -1.96 -4.91 15.81
C LEU A 92 -2.17 -3.82 14.75
N ALA A 93 -2.95 -2.78 15.06
CA ALA A 93 -3.15 -1.64 14.18
C ALA A 93 -1.85 -0.84 13.99
N GLU A 94 -1.04 -0.67 15.05
CA GLU A 94 0.29 -0.04 14.95
C GLU A 94 1.25 -0.86 14.08
N LEU A 95 1.21 -2.20 14.21
CA LEU A 95 2.05 -3.10 13.42
C LEU A 95 1.69 -3.04 11.94
N ILE A 96 0.39 -2.91 11.61
CA ILE A 96 -0.06 -2.72 10.22
C ILE A 96 0.51 -1.41 9.67
N VAL A 97 0.36 -0.30 10.38
CA VAL A 97 0.93 0.99 9.95
C VAL A 97 2.45 0.90 9.76
N SER A 98 3.14 0.27 10.70
CA SER A 98 4.60 0.08 10.65
C SER A 98 5.05 -0.75 9.44
N GLY A 99 4.37 -1.87 9.19
CA GLY A 99 4.70 -2.78 8.09
C GLY A 99 4.32 -2.25 6.70
N SER A 100 3.40 -1.28 6.64
CA SER A 100 2.88 -0.73 5.39
C SER A 100 3.64 0.49 4.87
N VAL A 101 4.25 1.30 5.75
CA VAL A 101 4.78 2.63 5.37
C VAL A 101 5.81 2.58 4.24
N PHE A 102 6.77 1.67 4.32
CA PHE A 102 7.83 1.55 3.30
C PHE A 102 7.28 1.01 1.98
N LEU A 103 6.33 0.07 2.02
CA LEU A 103 5.70 -0.46 0.82
C LEU A 103 4.88 0.61 0.12
N GLY A 104 4.12 1.41 0.86
CA GLY A 104 3.37 2.53 0.32
C GLY A 104 4.29 3.52 -0.39
N ALA A 105 5.39 3.94 0.26
CA ALA A 105 6.40 4.82 -0.33
C ALA A 105 6.97 4.25 -1.64
N TRP A 106 7.30 2.95 -1.66
CA TRP A 106 7.80 2.27 -2.85
C TRP A 106 6.80 2.24 -3.99
N PHE A 107 5.52 1.97 -3.70
CA PHE A 107 4.48 1.99 -4.73
C PHE A 107 4.23 3.40 -5.26
N THR A 108 4.27 4.43 -4.42
CA THR A 108 4.17 5.83 -4.87
C THR A 108 5.37 6.20 -5.76
N PHE A 109 6.58 5.83 -5.37
CA PHE A 109 7.76 6.04 -6.19
C PHE A 109 7.65 5.32 -7.55
N LEU A 110 7.24 4.05 -7.54
CA LEU A 110 7.03 3.28 -8.77
C LEU A 110 5.95 3.91 -9.66
N ALA A 111 4.85 4.40 -9.08
CA ALA A 111 3.80 5.09 -9.83
C ALA A 111 4.34 6.36 -10.51
N LEU A 112 5.08 7.20 -9.78
CA LEU A 112 5.71 8.42 -10.32
C LEU A 112 6.74 8.09 -11.41
N PHE A 113 7.62 7.11 -11.16
CA PHE A 113 8.66 6.73 -12.09
C PHE A 113 8.09 6.13 -13.38
N THR A 114 7.23 5.13 -13.26
CA THR A 114 6.60 4.48 -14.42
C THR A 114 5.67 5.45 -15.17
N GLY A 115 4.99 6.35 -14.45
CA GLY A 115 4.19 7.41 -15.06
C GLY A 115 5.04 8.37 -15.88
N SER A 116 6.20 8.78 -15.37
CA SER A 116 7.16 9.62 -16.08
C SER A 116 7.72 8.93 -17.34
N VAL A 117 8.07 7.64 -17.23
CA VAL A 117 8.52 6.81 -18.36
C VAL A 117 7.43 6.68 -19.42
N TRP A 118 6.18 6.50 -19.02
CA TRP A 118 5.04 6.45 -19.93
C TRP A 118 4.76 7.81 -20.58
N ALA A 119 4.95 8.90 -19.84
CA ALA A 119 4.65 10.23 -20.32
C ALA A 119 5.56 10.68 -21.48
N LYS A 120 6.82 10.24 -21.48
CA LYS A 120 7.79 10.63 -22.50
C LYS A 120 7.36 10.26 -23.93
N PRO A 121 6.98 9.01 -24.27
CA PRO A 121 6.51 8.66 -25.60
C PRO A 121 5.11 9.20 -25.92
N MET A 122 4.25 9.41 -24.92
CA MET A 122 2.85 9.80 -25.15
C MET A 122 2.65 11.31 -25.34
N TRP A 123 3.37 12.12 -24.56
CA TRP A 123 3.21 13.58 -24.53
C TRP A 123 4.53 14.34 -24.71
N GLY A 124 5.64 13.66 -24.98
CA GLY A 124 6.94 14.27 -25.24
C GLY A 124 7.70 14.77 -24.01
N VAL A 125 7.10 14.69 -22.82
CA VAL A 125 7.59 15.25 -21.56
C VAL A 125 7.74 14.18 -20.49
N TRP A 126 8.72 14.34 -19.59
CA TRP A 126 8.90 13.45 -18.43
C TRP A 126 8.05 13.87 -17.24
N TRP A 127 7.70 15.15 -17.15
CA TRP A 127 7.02 15.73 -16.02
C TRP A 127 6.25 16.99 -16.43
N VAL A 128 5.08 17.17 -15.84
CA VAL A 128 4.36 18.44 -15.81
C VAL A 128 3.87 18.70 -14.39
N TRP A 129 3.77 19.96 -14.02
CA TRP A 129 3.30 20.38 -12.70
C TRP A 129 1.78 20.47 -12.66
N ASP A 130 1.10 19.39 -13.04
CA ASP A 130 -0.36 19.31 -12.96
C ASP A 130 -0.83 18.83 -11.57
N ALA A 131 -2.13 18.94 -11.33
CA ALA A 131 -2.71 18.59 -10.04
C ALA A 131 -2.48 17.12 -9.65
N ARG A 132 -2.48 16.20 -10.62
CA ARG A 132 -2.34 14.76 -10.37
C ARG A 132 -0.92 14.38 -10.00
N LEU A 133 0.06 14.75 -10.81
CA LEU A 133 1.47 14.45 -10.58
C LEU A 133 1.97 15.14 -9.31
N THR A 134 1.57 16.39 -9.10
CA THR A 134 1.96 17.14 -7.90
C THR A 134 1.36 16.52 -6.65
N SER A 135 0.10 16.10 -6.66
CA SER A 135 -0.52 15.46 -5.49
C SER A 135 0.00 14.05 -5.22
N GLU A 136 0.36 13.27 -6.26
CA GLU A 136 1.04 11.97 -6.09
C GLU A 136 2.48 12.16 -5.55
N LEU A 137 3.19 13.22 -5.95
CA LEU A 137 4.48 13.57 -5.38
C LEU A 137 4.35 13.99 -3.90
N ILE A 138 3.32 14.78 -3.58
CA ILE A 138 3.00 15.13 -2.18
C ILE A 138 2.71 13.85 -1.39
N LEU A 139 2.02 12.85 -1.96
CA LEU A 139 1.80 11.57 -1.30
C LEU A 139 3.12 10.86 -0.97
N LEU A 140 4.11 10.90 -1.88
CA LEU A 140 5.44 10.34 -1.61
C LEU A 140 6.10 11.06 -0.43
N PHE A 141 6.02 12.40 -0.39
CA PHE A 141 6.56 13.16 0.73
C PHE A 141 5.80 12.92 2.05
N LEU A 142 4.49 12.67 2.00
CA LEU A 142 3.74 12.27 3.20
C LEU A 142 4.24 10.92 3.73
N TYR A 143 4.48 9.94 2.85
CA TYR A 143 5.09 8.67 3.24
C TYR A 143 6.48 8.84 3.86
N LEU A 144 7.36 9.59 3.20
CA LEU A 144 8.69 9.89 3.71
C LEU A 144 8.62 10.66 5.03
N GLY A 145 7.65 11.56 5.18
CA GLY A 145 7.36 12.27 6.42
C GLY A 145 6.98 11.32 7.56
N VAL A 146 6.13 10.32 7.30
CA VAL A 146 5.81 9.28 8.29
C VAL A 146 7.04 8.46 8.68
N ILE A 147 7.88 8.07 7.71
CA ILE A 147 9.13 7.34 7.97
C ILE A 147 10.05 8.18 8.87
N ALA A 148 10.34 9.42 8.46
CA ALA A 148 11.21 10.34 9.19
C ALA A 148 10.69 10.61 10.61
N LEU A 149 9.38 10.87 10.75
CA LEU A 149 8.72 11.11 12.04
C LEU A 149 8.87 9.94 13.00
N ARG A 150 8.65 8.71 12.52
CA ARG A 150 8.78 7.50 13.33
C ARG A 150 10.23 7.22 13.71
N SER A 151 11.18 7.50 12.82
CA SER A 151 12.61 7.33 13.08
C SER A 151 13.16 8.37 14.05
N ALA A 152 12.64 9.59 14.04
CA ALA A 152 13.11 10.69 14.88
C ALA A 152 12.56 10.65 16.33
N MET A 153 11.51 9.86 16.61
CA MET A 153 10.84 9.84 17.90
C MET A 153 11.21 8.61 18.74
N PRO A 154 11.97 8.78 19.84
CA PRO A 154 12.37 7.65 20.71
C PRO A 154 11.17 7.03 21.44
N GLU A 155 10.21 7.87 21.86
CA GLU A 155 9.03 7.41 22.56
C GLU A 155 7.99 6.84 21.58
N ARG A 156 7.80 5.52 21.61
CA ARG A 156 6.88 4.80 20.72
C ARG A 156 5.45 5.32 20.75
N HIS A 157 4.98 5.77 21.92
CA HIS A 157 3.61 6.27 22.06
C HIS A 157 3.43 7.62 21.37
N MET A 158 4.33 8.57 21.62
CA MET A 158 4.35 9.85 20.90
C MET A 158 4.52 9.65 19.40
N ALA A 159 5.42 8.74 18.98
CA ALA A 159 5.62 8.39 17.57
C ALA A 159 4.32 7.91 16.92
N ALA A 160 3.58 7.02 17.59
CA ALA A 160 2.30 6.51 17.09
C ALA A 160 1.22 7.60 17.01
N GLN A 161 1.14 8.50 17.99
CA GLN A 161 0.17 9.60 17.98
C GLN A 161 0.45 10.59 16.85
N ASN A 162 1.69 11.03 16.70
CA ASN A 162 2.06 11.98 15.65
C ASN A 162 1.94 11.34 14.26
N THR A 163 2.28 10.05 14.13
CA THR A 163 2.03 9.28 12.90
C THR A 163 0.54 9.27 12.55
N ALA A 164 -0.34 9.04 13.52
CA ALA A 164 -1.78 9.01 13.28
C ALA A 164 -2.31 10.37 12.83
N ILE A 165 -1.86 11.46 13.45
CA ILE A 165 -2.24 12.82 13.06
C ILE A 165 -1.81 13.09 11.60
N LEU A 166 -0.55 12.82 11.26
CA LEU A 166 -0.03 13.03 9.91
C LEU A 166 -0.80 12.21 8.85
N LEU A 167 -1.06 10.93 9.12
CA LEU A 167 -1.80 10.06 8.21
C LEU A 167 -3.26 10.52 8.02
N ILE A 168 -3.95 10.90 9.10
CA ILE A 168 -5.33 11.38 9.03
C ILE A 168 -5.40 12.71 8.26
N LEU A 169 -4.50 13.64 8.50
CA LEU A 169 -4.46 14.90 7.76
C LEU A 169 -4.14 14.66 6.27
N GLY A 170 -3.19 13.77 5.98
CA GLY A 170 -2.83 13.42 4.60
C GLY A 170 -3.94 12.70 3.82
N LEU A 171 -4.99 12.16 4.46
CA LEU A 171 -6.16 11.61 3.74
C LEU A 171 -6.81 12.64 2.83
N ALA A 172 -6.73 13.94 3.16
CA ALA A 172 -7.26 15.01 2.32
C ALA A 172 -6.60 15.03 0.92
N ASN A 173 -5.37 14.51 0.78
CA ASN A 173 -4.67 14.44 -0.50
C ASN A 173 -5.23 13.36 -1.44
N LEU A 174 -5.80 12.28 -0.91
CA LEU A 174 -6.29 11.15 -1.73
C LEU A 174 -7.43 11.54 -2.68
N PRO A 175 -8.48 12.26 -2.23
CA PRO A 175 -9.50 12.81 -3.12
C PRO A 175 -8.92 13.75 -4.18
N ILE A 176 -7.91 14.56 -3.82
CA ILE A 176 -7.25 15.46 -4.77
C ILE A 176 -6.59 14.66 -5.88
N ILE A 177 -5.84 13.60 -5.55
CA ILE A 177 -5.23 12.74 -6.57
C ILE A 177 -6.31 12.11 -7.45
N HIS A 178 -7.33 11.49 -6.85
CA HIS A 178 -8.35 10.73 -7.60
C HIS A 178 -9.19 11.64 -8.50
N TYR A 179 -9.67 12.77 -7.97
CA TYR A 179 -10.57 13.66 -8.70
C TYR A 179 -9.83 14.73 -9.52
N SER A 180 -8.49 14.82 -9.42
CA SER A 180 -7.67 15.78 -10.18
C SER A 180 -7.97 15.79 -11.68
N VAL A 181 -8.24 14.62 -12.27
CA VAL A 181 -8.55 14.46 -13.70
C VAL A 181 -9.92 15.00 -14.11
N TYR A 182 -10.83 15.20 -13.16
CA TYR A 182 -12.15 15.79 -13.39
C TYR A 182 -12.19 17.28 -13.01
N TRP A 183 -11.42 17.68 -12.01
CA TRP A 183 -11.39 19.06 -11.49
C TRP A 183 -10.51 19.99 -12.32
N TRP A 184 -9.46 19.48 -12.94
CA TRP A 184 -8.53 20.28 -13.75
C TRP A 184 -8.29 19.71 -15.13
N ASN A 185 -7.94 20.59 -16.07
CA ASN A 185 -7.35 20.18 -17.34
C ASN A 185 -5.96 19.62 -17.06
N THR A 186 -5.79 18.32 -17.28
CA THR A 186 -4.52 17.62 -17.08
C THR A 186 -4.13 16.87 -18.35
N LEU A 187 -2.85 16.51 -18.49
CA LEU A 187 -2.43 15.58 -19.54
C LEU A 187 -2.99 14.16 -19.32
N HIS A 188 -3.46 13.89 -18.10
CA HIS A 188 -3.98 12.60 -17.70
C HIS A 188 -5.39 12.41 -18.24
N GLN A 189 -5.59 11.30 -18.92
CA GLN A 189 -6.93 10.86 -19.31
C GLN A 189 -7.74 10.50 -18.06
N GLY A 190 -9.06 10.67 -18.15
CA GLY A 190 -10.00 10.19 -17.13
C GLY A 190 -9.85 8.68 -16.92
N ALA A 191 -10.34 8.19 -15.77
CA ALA A 191 -10.26 6.76 -15.47
C ALA A 191 -11.05 5.94 -16.51
N THR A 192 -10.36 5.07 -17.25
CA THR A 192 -10.98 4.15 -18.22
C THR A 192 -11.54 2.89 -17.57
N ILE A 193 -11.07 2.57 -16.36
CA ILE A 193 -11.58 1.48 -15.54
C ILE A 193 -12.68 2.01 -14.63
N HIS A 194 -13.92 1.60 -14.92
CA HIS A 194 -15.03 1.79 -14.02
C HIS A 194 -15.42 0.46 -13.39
N PHE A 195 -15.48 0.41 -12.06
CA PHE A 195 -15.88 -0.80 -11.33
C PHE A 195 -17.40 -0.97 -11.25
N LEU A 196 -18.16 0.11 -11.46
CA LEU A 196 -19.62 0.16 -11.30
C LEU A 196 -20.37 0.44 -12.63
N SER A 197 -19.64 0.65 -13.72
CA SER A 197 -20.19 0.89 -15.06
C SER A 197 -19.30 0.21 -16.11
N PRO A 198 -19.75 0.06 -17.37
CA PRO A 198 -18.94 -0.55 -18.41
C PRO A 198 -17.58 0.15 -18.55
N SER A 199 -16.51 -0.61 -18.37
CA SER A 199 -15.15 -0.14 -18.59
C SER A 199 -14.94 0.19 -20.07
N LEU A 200 -14.26 1.28 -20.37
CA LEU A 200 -14.00 1.72 -21.75
C LEU A 200 -12.83 0.98 -22.41
N ILE A 201 -12.09 0.18 -21.63
CA ILE A 201 -10.97 -0.63 -22.10
C ILE A 201 -11.44 -1.97 -22.68
N GLU A 202 -10.79 -2.43 -23.76
CA GLU A 202 -11.08 -3.73 -24.36
C GLU A 202 -10.90 -4.87 -23.34
N ARG A 203 -11.76 -5.88 -23.38
CA ARG A 203 -11.75 -6.98 -22.40
C ARG A 203 -10.43 -7.75 -22.37
N SER A 204 -9.79 -7.91 -23.54
CA SER A 204 -8.49 -8.57 -23.67
C SER A 204 -7.38 -7.81 -22.93
N MET A 205 -7.50 -6.49 -22.79
CA MET A 205 -6.60 -5.66 -22.02
C MET A 205 -7.00 -5.53 -20.54
N LEU A 206 -8.31 -5.52 -20.25
CA LEU A 206 -8.87 -5.35 -18.91
C LEU A 206 -8.54 -6.52 -17.97
N TYR A 207 -8.77 -7.77 -18.39
CA TYR A 207 -8.59 -8.91 -17.49
C TYR A 207 -7.15 -9.12 -17.03
N PRO A 208 -6.12 -8.99 -17.90
CA PRO A 208 -4.74 -9.00 -17.43
C PRO A 208 -4.44 -7.86 -16.45
N LEU A 209 -5.05 -6.69 -16.64
CA LEU A 209 -4.87 -5.55 -15.75
C LEU A 209 -5.46 -5.80 -14.36
N LEU A 210 -6.68 -6.34 -14.29
CA LEU A 210 -7.30 -6.75 -13.03
C LEU A 210 -6.49 -7.84 -12.33
N ALA A 211 -5.95 -8.79 -13.09
CA ALA A 211 -5.06 -9.82 -12.54
C ALA A 211 -3.77 -9.21 -11.95
N MET A 212 -3.17 -8.23 -12.63
CA MET A 212 -2.00 -7.52 -12.09
C MET A 212 -2.32 -6.73 -10.82
N ILE A 213 -3.52 -6.12 -10.71
CA ILE A 213 -3.98 -5.49 -9.47
C ILE A 213 -4.05 -6.52 -8.34
N VAL A 214 -4.67 -7.68 -8.57
CA VAL A 214 -4.75 -8.77 -7.58
C VAL A 214 -3.36 -9.28 -7.20
N ALA A 215 -2.45 -9.40 -8.16
CA ALA A 215 -1.07 -9.80 -7.92
C ALA A 215 -0.34 -8.80 -7.01
N PHE A 216 -0.46 -7.49 -7.28
CA PHE A 216 0.19 -6.44 -6.47
C PHE A 216 -0.40 -6.35 -5.06
N ILE A 217 -1.72 -6.49 -4.91
CA ILE A 217 -2.36 -6.60 -3.60
C ILE A 217 -1.82 -7.83 -2.85
N SER A 218 -1.73 -8.98 -3.53
CA SER A 218 -1.23 -10.22 -2.93
C SER A 218 0.22 -10.06 -2.47
N PHE A 219 1.08 -9.44 -3.30
CA PHE A 219 2.46 -9.11 -2.93
C PHE A 219 2.51 -8.22 -1.69
N TYR A 220 1.75 -7.11 -1.66
CA TYR A 220 1.66 -6.23 -0.50
C TYR A 220 1.25 -6.99 0.76
N LEU A 221 0.22 -7.84 0.69
CA LEU A 221 -0.27 -8.60 1.82
C LEU A 221 0.76 -9.62 2.32
N ILE A 222 1.48 -10.31 1.43
CA ILE A 222 2.56 -11.23 1.83
C ILE A 222 3.62 -10.48 2.61
N VAL A 223 4.15 -9.37 2.07
CA VAL A 223 5.23 -8.61 2.71
C VAL A 223 4.75 -7.99 4.02
N LEU A 224 3.53 -7.46 4.07
CA LEU A 224 2.92 -6.95 5.30
C LEU A 224 2.82 -8.04 6.38
N LEU A 225 2.27 -9.21 6.04
CA LEU A 225 2.11 -10.30 6.99
C LEU A 225 3.46 -10.80 7.51
N LEU A 226 4.46 -10.93 6.64
CA LEU A 226 5.83 -11.31 7.02
C LEU A 226 6.47 -10.25 7.94
N ASN A 227 6.37 -8.97 7.60
CA ASN A 227 6.88 -7.89 8.45
C ASN A 227 6.26 -7.92 9.86
N ILE A 228 4.93 -8.07 9.96
CA ILE A 228 4.25 -8.14 11.25
C ILE A 228 4.69 -9.39 12.03
N ARG A 229 4.87 -10.54 11.37
CA ARG A 229 5.39 -11.75 12.02
C ARG A 229 6.79 -11.54 12.58
N CYS A 230 7.69 -10.96 11.78
CA CYS A 230 9.05 -10.64 12.22
C CYS A 230 9.05 -9.70 13.43
N GLU A 231 8.23 -8.65 13.41
CA GLU A 231 8.15 -7.70 14.52
C GLU A 231 7.56 -8.34 15.80
N ILE A 232 6.59 -9.24 15.66
CA ILE A 232 6.06 -10.02 16.80
C ILE A 232 7.13 -10.93 17.40
N LEU A 233 7.92 -11.61 16.56
CA LEU A 233 9.00 -12.50 17.01
C LEU A 233 10.11 -11.72 17.72
N GLU A 234 10.56 -10.61 17.15
CA GLU A 234 11.60 -9.76 17.74
C GLU A 234 11.18 -9.25 19.13
N GLN A 235 9.92 -8.84 19.28
CA GLN A 235 9.37 -8.41 20.57
C GLN A 235 9.29 -9.57 21.57
N SER A 236 9.02 -10.79 21.10
CA SER A 236 8.92 -11.98 21.96
C SER A 236 10.30 -12.39 22.48
N ILE A 237 11.33 -12.32 21.63
CA ILE A 237 12.73 -12.56 22.01
C ILE A 237 13.19 -11.56 23.08
N LYS A 238 12.99 -10.25 22.86
CA LYS A 238 13.38 -9.21 23.83
C LYS A 238 12.73 -9.41 25.21
N ILE A 239 11.47 -9.85 25.24
CA ILE A 239 10.78 -10.15 26.52
C ILE A 239 11.42 -11.34 27.22
N HIS A 240 11.78 -12.38 26.47
CA HIS A 240 12.42 -13.57 27.05
C HIS A 240 13.80 -13.26 27.61
N GLU A 241 14.62 -12.49 26.90
CA GLU A 241 15.95 -12.04 27.36
C GLU A 241 15.86 -11.23 28.66
N VAL A 242 14.94 -10.26 28.74
CA VAL A 242 14.74 -9.44 29.95
C VAL A 242 14.29 -10.29 31.14
N ASN A 243 13.47 -11.33 30.91
CA ASN A 243 13.04 -12.22 31.97
C ASN A 243 14.20 -13.12 32.46
N ASN A 244 15.07 -13.59 31.56
CA ASN A 244 16.24 -14.38 31.93
C ASN A 244 17.26 -13.55 32.73
N LEU A 245 17.47 -12.28 32.38
CA LEU A 245 18.35 -11.37 33.13
C LEU A 245 17.83 -11.00 34.54
N ARG A 246 16.52 -11.20 34.81
CA ARG A 246 15.92 -10.96 36.13
C ARG A 246 15.94 -12.19 37.05
N LEU A 247 16.33 -13.34 36.52
CA LEU A 247 16.41 -14.62 37.25
C LEU A 247 17.85 -14.96 37.66
N ILE A 248 18.81 -14.09 37.34
CA ILE A 248 20.21 -14.10 37.78
C ILE A 248 20.38 -12.96 38.79
#